data_AF-A0A2C5WEJ9-F1
#
_entry.id   AF-A0A2C5WEJ9-F1
#
_cell.length_a   1.000
_cell.length_b   1.000
_cell.length_c   1.000
_cell.angle_alpha   90.00
_cell.angle_beta   90.00
_cell.angle_gamma   90.00
#
_symmetry.space_group_name_H-M   'P 1'
#
loop_
_entity.id
_entity.type
_entity.pdbx_description
1 polymer ?
#
loop_
_entity_poly.entity_id
_entity_poly.type
_entity_poly.pdbx_seq_one_letter_code
_entity_poly.pdbx_strand_id
1 'polypeptide(L)'
;MPNHVQIPSESSAFFTPTAFTRHNRFLHAFMQDHEAWFCVQDLGRLMGYPLNERLTLKLDPDQRRHVLLRRDGEIIDYAMVSESGLFALLVHHFVPENRHLRQWLSHEVIPMLRETQSSPVENHPSLSSMHWAGVTVPLLHWQQQAWVKWRDVPELMRGQRPYPVLGTCS
;
A
#
# COMPACT_ATOMS: atom_id res chain seq x y z
N MET A 1 20.74 -7.59 -30.05
CA MET A 1 20.19 -7.95 -28.73
C MET A 1 19.06 -6.96 -28.44
N PRO A 2 17.78 -7.34 -28.53
CA PRO A 2 16.70 -6.38 -28.31
C PRO A 2 16.56 -6.09 -26.82
N ASN A 3 16.48 -4.80 -26.50
CA ASN A 3 16.19 -4.27 -25.17
C ASN A 3 14.90 -4.89 -24.64
N HIS A 4 14.99 -5.49 -23.45
CA HIS A 4 13.81 -5.84 -22.68
C HIS A 4 13.23 -4.52 -22.12
N VAL A 5 12.30 -3.93 -22.87
CA VAL A 5 11.44 -2.87 -22.34
C VAL A 5 10.56 -3.52 -21.28
N GLN A 6 10.84 -3.23 -20.02
CA GLN A 6 9.92 -3.52 -18.93
C GLN A 6 8.67 -2.67 -19.17
N ILE A 7 7.62 -3.32 -19.67
CA ILE A 7 6.27 -2.75 -19.75
C ILE A 7 5.82 -2.56 -18.29
N PRO A 8 5.39 -1.35 -17.86
CA PRO A 8 4.84 -1.18 -16.52
C PRO A 8 3.59 -2.06 -16.43
N SER A 9 3.61 -2.97 -15.45
CA SER A 9 2.50 -3.84 -15.07
C SER A 9 1.18 -3.09 -15.04
N GLU A 10 0.20 -3.63 -15.76
CA GLU A 10 -1.14 -3.08 -16.01
C GLU A 10 -1.77 -2.47 -14.75
N SER A 11 -1.86 -1.14 -14.73
CA SER A 11 -2.75 -0.41 -13.82
C SER A 11 -4.18 -0.87 -14.09
N SER A 12 -4.87 -1.40 -13.08
CA SER A 12 -6.28 -1.81 -13.26
C SER A 12 -7.07 -0.64 -13.85
N ALA A 13 -7.88 -0.91 -14.88
CA ALA A 13 -8.64 0.12 -15.58
C ALA A 13 -9.61 0.88 -14.65
N PHE A 14 -9.91 0.32 -13.48
CA PHE A 14 -10.74 0.92 -12.44
C PHE A 14 -10.32 0.40 -11.06
N PHE A 15 -10.64 1.13 -10.00
CA PHE A 15 -10.45 0.73 -8.61
C PHE A 15 -11.77 0.30 -7.97
N THR A 16 -11.71 -0.65 -7.04
CA THR A 16 -12.87 -1.00 -6.20
C THR A 16 -12.67 -0.36 -4.83
N PRO A 17 -13.46 0.68 -4.47
CA PRO A 17 -13.29 1.36 -3.19
C PRO A 17 -13.85 0.52 -2.03
N THR A 18 -13.24 0.67 -0.86
CA THR A 18 -13.82 0.27 0.42
C THR A 18 -14.73 1.40 0.91
N ALA A 19 -15.94 1.04 1.36
CA ALA A 19 -16.90 2.00 1.88
C ALA A 19 -16.87 2.01 3.42
N PHE A 20 -16.58 3.18 4.00
CA PHE A 20 -16.66 3.43 5.43
C PHE A 20 -17.92 4.22 5.74
N THR A 21 -18.59 3.92 6.86
CA THR A 21 -19.86 4.58 7.22
C THR A 21 -19.72 5.36 8.50
N ARG A 22 -20.17 6.62 8.50
CA ARG A 22 -20.27 7.46 9.70
C ARG A 22 -21.51 8.34 9.62
N HIS A 23 -22.35 8.32 10.67
CA HIS A 23 -23.57 9.16 10.76
C HIS A 23 -24.46 9.06 9.51
N ASN A 24 -24.70 7.85 9.01
CA ASN A 24 -25.48 7.58 7.80
C ASN A 24 -24.93 8.23 6.52
N ARG A 25 -23.63 8.53 6.49
CA ARG A 25 -22.88 9.01 5.33
C ARG A 25 -21.76 8.02 5.03
N PHE A 26 -21.51 7.79 3.74
CA PHE A 26 -20.45 6.91 3.27
C PHE A 26 -19.21 7.72 2.92
N LEU A 27 -18.05 7.08 3.07
CA LEU A 27 -16.75 7.52 2.58
C LEU A 27 -16.14 6.39 1.78
N HIS A 28 -16.07 6.57 0.46
CA HIS A 28 -15.36 5.65 -0.41
C HIS A 28 -13.88 5.99 -0.45
N ALA A 29 -13.04 4.99 -0.20
CA ALA A 29 -11.60 5.15 -0.20
C ALA A 29 -10.90 3.87 -0.67
N PHE A 30 -9.68 4.01 -1.18
CA PHE A 30 -8.84 2.88 -1.58
C PHE A 30 -7.37 3.17 -1.29
N MET A 31 -6.56 2.12 -1.26
CA MET A 31 -5.10 2.23 -1.15
C MET A 31 -4.45 2.02 -2.52
N GLN A 32 -3.52 2.90 -2.88
CA GLN A 32 -2.64 2.71 -4.02
C GLN A 32 -1.24 3.18 -3.65
N ASP A 33 -0.21 2.39 -3.99
CA ASP A 33 1.20 2.74 -3.78
C ASP A 33 1.51 3.17 -2.33
N HIS A 34 0.89 2.51 -1.35
CA HIS A 34 0.98 2.80 0.10
C HIS A 34 0.37 4.12 0.56
N GLU A 35 -0.36 4.81 -0.32
CA GLU A 35 -1.09 6.04 -0.04
C GLU A 35 -2.61 5.80 -0.08
N ALA A 36 -3.31 6.42 0.88
CA ALA A 36 -4.77 6.36 0.95
C ALA A 36 -5.39 7.46 0.09
N TRP A 37 -6.40 7.10 -0.69
CA TRP A 37 -7.14 7.99 -1.57
C TRP A 37 -8.62 8.00 -1.20
N PHE A 38 -9.20 9.21 -1.11
CA PHE A 38 -10.55 9.44 -0.60
C PHE A 38 -11.42 10.18 -1.61
N CYS A 39 -12.69 9.78 -1.72
CA CYS A 39 -13.65 10.45 -2.59
C CYS A 39 -13.97 11.86 -2.08
N VAL A 40 -13.74 12.87 -2.94
CA VAL A 40 -13.97 14.28 -2.61
C VAL A 40 -15.44 14.56 -2.29
N GLN A 41 -16.36 13.98 -3.07
CA GLN A 41 -17.79 14.21 -2.90
C GLN A 41 -18.28 13.70 -1.54
N ASP A 42 -17.82 12.53 -1.14
CA ASP A 42 -18.16 11.91 0.13
C ASP A 42 -17.53 12.65 1.31
N LEU A 43 -16.27 13.06 1.16
CA LEU A 43 -15.58 13.88 2.15
C LEU A 43 -16.31 15.21 2.39
N GLY A 44 -16.74 15.89 1.32
CA GLY A 44 -17.51 17.13 1.45
C GLY A 44 -18.84 16.92 2.19
N ARG A 45 -19.52 15.81 1.92
CA ARG A 45 -20.71 15.42 2.69
C ARG A 45 -20.34 15.20 4.16
N LEU A 46 -19.26 14.50 4.49
CA LEU A 46 -18.86 14.28 5.89
C LEU A 46 -18.45 15.55 6.62
N MET A 47 -17.79 16.48 5.92
CA MET A 47 -17.40 17.80 6.45
C MET A 47 -18.59 18.75 6.59
N GLY A 48 -19.75 18.42 6.03
CA GLY A 48 -20.91 19.32 5.96
C GLY A 48 -20.70 20.50 5.01
N TYR A 49 -19.70 20.42 4.13
CA TYR A 49 -19.29 21.50 3.25
C TYR A 49 -18.96 20.96 1.85
N PRO A 50 -19.61 21.44 0.79
CA PRO A 50 -19.38 20.93 -0.56
C PRO A 50 -17.97 21.28 -1.05
N LEU A 51 -17.15 20.25 -1.22
CA LEU A 51 -15.82 20.38 -1.82
C LEU A 51 -15.95 20.49 -3.33
N ASN A 52 -15.95 21.72 -3.83
CA ASN A 52 -16.03 22.01 -5.25
C ASN A 52 -14.66 21.84 -5.92
N GLU A 53 -14.66 21.68 -7.25
CA GLU A 53 -13.45 21.54 -8.07
C GLU A 53 -12.44 22.69 -7.87
N ARG A 54 -12.92 23.92 -7.68
CA ARG A 54 -12.04 25.07 -7.39
C ARG A 54 -11.23 24.91 -6.10
N LEU A 55 -11.75 24.18 -5.12
CA LEU A 55 -11.06 23.95 -3.85
C LEU A 55 -10.08 22.80 -3.97
N THR A 56 -10.42 21.75 -4.70
CA THR A 56 -9.47 20.66 -4.98
C THR A 56 -8.33 21.14 -5.86
N LEU A 57 -8.56 22.09 -6.77
CA LEU A 57 -7.51 22.73 -7.58
C LEU A 57 -6.50 23.56 -6.76
N LYS A 58 -6.81 23.94 -5.52
CA LYS A 58 -5.86 24.60 -4.61
C LYS A 58 -4.88 23.62 -3.96
N LEU A 59 -5.18 22.33 -4.00
CA LEU A 59 -4.25 21.30 -3.55
C LEU A 59 -3.10 21.18 -4.56
N ASP A 60 -2.02 20.54 -4.14
CA ASP A 60 -0.93 20.25 -5.05
C ASP A 60 -1.33 19.14 -6.06
N PRO A 61 -0.68 19.05 -7.24
CA PRO A 61 -1.04 18.07 -8.26
C PRO A 61 -0.92 16.60 -7.81
N ASP A 62 -0.04 16.30 -6.86
CA ASP A 62 0.13 14.99 -6.22
C ASP A 62 -0.98 14.67 -5.22
N GLN A 63 -1.66 15.67 -4.68
CA GLN A 63 -2.68 15.50 -3.65
C GLN A 63 -4.08 15.23 -4.21
N ARG A 64 -4.26 15.32 -5.52
CA ARG A 64 -5.54 15.14 -6.20
C ARG A 64 -5.39 14.31 -7.45
N ARG A 65 -6.42 13.58 -7.81
CA ARG A 65 -6.49 12.87 -9.09
C ARG A 65 -7.91 12.51 -9.45
N HIS A 66 -8.11 12.19 -10.71
CA HIS A 66 -9.31 11.51 -11.18
C HIS A 66 -9.02 10.02 -11.34
N VAL A 67 -9.95 9.18 -10.90
CA VAL A 67 -9.87 7.73 -11.10
C VAL A 67 -11.24 7.18 -11.46
N LEU A 68 -11.23 6.11 -12.25
CA LEU A 68 -12.42 5.30 -12.48
C LEU A 68 -12.65 4.40 -11.27
N LEU A 69 -13.75 4.60 -10.55
CA LEU A 69 -14.18 3.73 -9.46
C LEU A 69 -15.33 2.85 -9.92
N ARG A 70 -15.26 1.56 -9.55
CA ARG A 70 -16.40 0.66 -9.66
C ARG A 70 -17.28 0.81 -8.43
N ARG A 71 -18.50 1.27 -8.62
CA ARG A 71 -19.49 1.45 -7.56
C ARG A 71 -20.84 0.89 -8.02
N ASP A 72 -21.45 0.04 -7.19
CA ASP A 72 -22.79 -0.52 -7.43
C ASP A 72 -22.96 -1.17 -8.82
N GLY A 73 -21.86 -1.70 -9.38
CA GLY A 73 -21.82 -2.32 -10.71
C GLY A 73 -21.44 -1.39 -11.86
N GLU A 74 -21.48 -0.07 -11.64
CA GLU A 74 -21.10 0.95 -12.63
C GLU A 74 -19.66 1.42 -12.45
N ILE A 75 -19.03 1.87 -13.54
CA ILE A 75 -17.69 2.46 -13.52
C ILE A 75 -17.85 3.95 -13.80
N ILE A 76 -17.46 4.77 -12.83
CA ILE A 76 -17.68 6.23 -12.86
C ILE A 76 -16.37 6.92 -12.52
N ASP A 77 -16.09 8.04 -13.19
CA ASP A 77 -14.97 8.91 -12.88
C ASP A 77 -15.25 9.71 -11.60
N TYR A 78 -14.36 9.60 -10.61
CA TYR A 78 -14.42 10.32 -9.35
C TYR A 78 -13.15 11.13 -9.12
N ALA A 79 -13.35 12.36 -8.64
CA ALA A 79 -12.29 13.17 -8.04
C ALA A 79 -11.92 12.60 -6.66
N MET A 80 -10.64 12.29 -6.50
CA MET A 80 -10.05 11.76 -5.28
C MET A 80 -9.00 12.71 -4.73
N VAL A 81 -8.83 12.67 -3.41
CA VAL A 81 -7.75 13.35 -2.70
C VAL A 81 -6.92 12.36 -1.92
N SER A 82 -5.61 12.60 -1.86
CA SER A 82 -4.70 11.79 -1.07
C SER A 82 -4.86 12.03 0.43
N GLU A 83 -4.17 11.24 1.25
CA GLU A 83 -4.09 11.44 2.70
C GLU A 83 -3.57 12.84 3.06
N SER A 84 -2.53 13.33 2.37
CA SER A 84 -2.00 14.69 2.60
C SER A 84 -3.00 15.77 2.16
N GLY A 85 -3.65 15.61 1.02
CA GLY A 85 -4.70 16.52 0.52
C GLY A 85 -5.92 16.57 1.45
N LEU A 86 -6.34 15.43 1.99
CA LEU A 86 -7.40 15.32 2.99
C LEU A 86 -7.12 16.19 4.22
N PHE A 87 -5.93 16.09 4.79
CA PHE A 87 -5.56 16.90 5.95
C PHE A 87 -5.41 18.38 5.61
N ALA A 88 -4.88 18.71 4.43
CA ALA A 88 -4.83 20.09 3.94
C ALA A 88 -6.25 20.69 3.87
N LEU A 89 -7.23 19.95 3.33
CA LEU A 89 -8.62 20.40 3.26
C LEU A 89 -9.25 20.61 4.63
N LEU A 90 -9.00 19.71 5.59
CA LEU A 90 -9.49 19.83 6.97
C LEU A 90 -8.92 21.04 7.71
N VAL A 91 -7.66 21.40 7.42
CA VAL A 91 -7.00 22.58 7.99
C VAL A 91 -7.52 23.86 7.33
N HIS A 92 -7.61 23.89 6.00
CA HIS A 92 -8.11 25.05 5.27
C HIS A 92 -9.59 25.37 5.56
N HIS A 93 -10.41 24.34 5.77
CA HIS A 93 -11.83 24.46 6.06
C HIS A 93 -12.11 23.98 7.48
N PHE A 94 -11.49 24.65 8.43
CA PHE A 94 -11.63 24.30 9.84
C PHE A 94 -13.06 24.54 10.31
N VAL A 95 -13.73 23.44 10.64
CA VAL A 95 -15.03 23.41 11.30
C VAL A 95 -14.81 22.65 12.61
N PRO A 96 -15.09 23.22 13.80
CA PRO A 96 -14.81 22.58 15.09
C PRO A 96 -15.39 21.16 15.19
N GLU A 97 -16.56 20.95 14.60
CA GLU A 97 -17.30 19.68 14.53
C GLU A 97 -16.52 18.60 13.75
N ASN A 98 -15.60 19.00 12.85
CA ASN A 98 -14.73 18.10 12.09
C ASN A 98 -13.57 17.54 12.93
N ARG A 99 -13.39 17.92 14.20
CA ARG A 99 -12.38 17.28 15.07
C ARG A 99 -12.61 15.78 15.19
N HIS A 100 -13.86 15.37 15.37
CA HIS A 100 -14.22 13.95 15.44
C HIS A 100 -14.07 13.26 14.08
N LEU A 101 -14.32 13.97 12.98
CA LEU A 101 -14.09 13.45 11.64
C LEU A 101 -12.59 13.18 11.42
N ARG A 102 -11.73 14.13 11.78
CA ARG A 102 -10.27 13.97 11.72
C ARG A 102 -9.80 12.77 12.55
N GLN A 103 -10.28 12.63 13.79
CA GLN A 103 -9.93 11.50 14.65
C GLN A 103 -10.36 10.16 14.05
N TRP A 104 -11.58 10.09 13.51
CA TRP A 104 -12.10 8.90 12.86
C TRP A 104 -11.27 8.52 11.62
N LEU A 105 -10.91 9.51 10.78
CA LEU A 105 -10.05 9.29 9.62
C LEU A 105 -8.66 8.75 10.02
N SER A 106 -8.02 9.42 10.99
CA SER A 106 -6.64 9.09 11.41
C SER A 106 -6.53 7.77 12.16
N HIS A 107 -7.49 7.44 13.03
CA HIS A 107 -7.36 6.30 13.93
C HIS A 107 -8.16 5.07 13.52
N GLU A 108 -9.14 5.21 12.61
CA GLU A 108 -9.96 4.09 12.16
C GLU A 108 -9.79 3.86 10.66
N VAL A 109 -10.15 4.85 9.84
CA VAL A 109 -10.24 4.65 8.38
C VAL A 109 -8.87 4.33 7.76
N ILE A 110 -7.86 5.17 8.00
CA ILE A 110 -6.52 5.00 7.41
C ILE A 110 -5.86 3.69 7.89
N PRO A 111 -5.84 3.36 9.20
CA PRO A 111 -5.33 2.07 9.66
C PRO A 111 -6.05 0.88 9.02
N MET A 112 -7.38 0.88 8.98
CA MET A 112 -8.15 -0.21 8.36
C MET A 112 -7.86 -0.36 6.86
N LEU A 113 -7.69 0.74 6.13
CA LEU A 113 -7.26 0.72 4.73
C LEU A 113 -5.89 0.07 4.55
N ARG A 114 -4.91 0.43 5.40
CA ARG A 114 -3.55 -0.14 5.36
C ARG A 114 -3.54 -1.63 5.70
N GLU A 115 -4.35 -2.04 6.68
CA GLU A 115 -4.52 -3.46 7.04
C GLU A 115 -5.15 -4.25 5.89
N THR A 116 -6.13 -3.68 5.20
CA THR A 116 -6.80 -4.35 4.06
C THR A 116 -5.86 -4.56 2.86
N GLN A 117 -4.91 -3.64 2.63
CA GLN A 117 -3.88 -3.80 1.61
C GLN A 117 -2.82 -4.85 2.01
N SER A 118 -2.58 -5.00 3.31
CA SER A 118 -1.65 -5.99 3.85
C SER A 118 -2.32 -7.36 3.80
N SER A 119 -2.26 -8.04 2.65
CA SER A 119 -2.86 -9.37 2.52
C SER A 119 -2.37 -10.27 3.67
N PRO A 120 -3.26 -10.98 4.40
CA PRO A 120 -2.85 -11.81 5.53
C PRO A 120 -1.96 -12.98 5.08
N VAL A 121 -2.02 -13.34 3.79
CA VAL A 121 -1.22 -14.41 3.19
C VAL A 121 0.22 -13.97 2.93
N GLU A 122 0.52 -12.70 2.66
CA GLU A 122 1.90 -12.29 2.38
C GLU A 122 2.70 -11.89 3.62
N ASN A 123 2.02 -11.64 4.75
CA ASN A 123 2.65 -11.15 5.98
C ASN A 123 2.69 -12.17 7.13
N HIS A 124 2.25 -13.41 6.91
CA HIS A 124 2.42 -14.45 7.92
C HIS A 124 3.88 -14.94 7.93
N PRO A 125 4.48 -15.14 9.10
CA PRO A 125 5.79 -15.77 9.19
C PRO A 125 5.68 -17.19 8.62
N SER A 126 6.32 -17.44 7.49
CA SER A 126 6.37 -18.77 6.88
C SER A 126 7.81 -19.28 6.86
N LEU A 127 7.96 -20.59 7.02
CA LEU A 127 9.26 -21.24 7.00
C LEU A 127 9.43 -21.98 5.67
N SER A 128 10.55 -21.75 5.00
CA SER A 128 11.00 -22.57 3.88
C SER A 128 12.43 -23.04 4.11
N SER A 129 12.96 -23.84 3.19
CA SER A 129 14.37 -24.21 3.18
C SER A 129 15.00 -23.87 1.83
N MET A 130 16.28 -23.47 1.85
CA MET A 130 17.10 -23.30 0.65
C MET A 130 18.35 -24.16 0.73
N HIS A 131 18.80 -24.72 -0.39
CA HIS A 131 20.09 -25.39 -0.47
C HIS A 131 21.17 -24.40 -0.85
N TRP A 132 22.21 -24.28 -0.03
CA TRP A 132 23.31 -23.36 -0.26
C TRP A 132 24.63 -23.97 0.23
N ALA A 133 25.63 -24.00 -0.65
CA ALA A 133 26.94 -24.61 -0.40
C ALA A 133 26.90 -26.05 0.18
N GLY A 134 25.94 -26.86 -0.27
CA GLY A 134 25.74 -28.24 0.20
C GLY A 134 25.03 -28.37 1.55
N VAL A 135 24.59 -27.26 2.15
CA VAL A 135 23.84 -27.23 3.42
C VAL A 135 22.40 -26.79 3.17
N THR A 136 21.45 -27.36 3.91
CA THR A 136 20.05 -26.91 3.92
C THR A 136 19.87 -25.81 4.96
N VAL A 137 19.50 -24.62 4.51
CA VAL A 137 19.34 -23.41 5.35
C VAL A 137 17.85 -23.14 5.56
N PRO A 138 17.36 -23.06 6.82
CA PRO A 138 16.00 -22.63 7.08
C PRO A 138 15.86 -21.12 6.83
N LEU A 139 14.82 -20.74 6.10
CA LEU A 139 14.47 -19.36 5.80
C LEU A 139 13.17 -19.00 6.50
N LEU A 140 13.15 -17.85 7.18
CA LEU A 140 11.93 -17.19 7.63
C LEU A 140 11.53 -16.17 6.58
N HIS A 141 10.37 -16.36 5.96
CA HIS A 141 9.77 -15.33 5.10
C HIS A 141 8.93 -14.39 5.95
N TRP A 142 9.24 -13.11 5.88
CA TRP A 142 8.49 -12.06 6.55
C TRP A 142 8.61 -10.76 5.75
N GLN A 143 7.47 -10.09 5.53
CA GLN A 143 7.37 -8.87 4.70
C GLN A 143 8.07 -9.00 3.34
N GLN A 144 7.81 -10.10 2.62
CA GLN A 144 8.42 -10.39 1.30
C GLN A 144 9.96 -10.52 1.31
N GLN A 145 10.59 -10.66 2.48
CA GLN A 145 12.03 -10.88 2.62
C GLN A 145 12.30 -12.25 3.24
N ALA A 146 13.36 -12.92 2.76
CA ALA A 146 13.86 -14.16 3.32
C ALA A 146 14.97 -13.88 4.33
N TRP A 147 14.74 -14.25 5.58
CA TRP A 147 15.64 -14.05 6.69
C TRP A 147 16.31 -15.37 7.08
N VAL A 148 17.63 -15.33 7.24
CA VAL A 148 18.43 -16.43 7.80
C VAL A 148 18.69 -16.14 9.28
N LYS A 149 18.67 -17.17 10.12
CA LYS A 149 19.08 -17.02 11.52
C LYS A 149 20.53 -16.55 11.57
N TRP A 150 20.77 -15.41 12.20
CA TRP A 150 22.10 -14.81 12.32
C TRP A 150 23.17 -15.78 12.86
N ARG A 151 22.79 -16.67 13.78
CA ARG A 151 23.69 -17.69 14.36
C ARG A 151 24.21 -18.71 13.34
N ASP A 152 23.48 -18.92 12.26
CA ASP A 152 23.82 -19.92 11.23
C ASP A 152 24.76 -19.30 10.18
N VAL A 153 24.79 -17.96 10.05
CA VAL A 153 25.60 -17.22 9.06
C VAL A 153 27.09 -17.59 9.09
N PRO A 154 27.79 -17.71 10.24
CA PRO A 154 29.19 -18.09 10.26
C PRO A 154 29.46 -19.50 9.70
N GLU A 155 28.53 -20.45 9.87
CA GLU A 155 28.65 -21.79 9.31
C GLU A 155 28.41 -21.78 7.80
N LEU A 156 27.44 -20.98 7.36
CA LEU A 156 27.22 -20.74 5.96
C LEU A 156 28.50 -20.21 5.30
N MET A 157 29.09 -19.13 5.80
CA MET A 157 30.30 -18.56 5.20
C MET A 157 31.49 -19.55 5.06
N ARG A 158 31.53 -20.65 5.83
CA ARG A 158 32.56 -21.70 5.72
C ARG A 158 32.33 -22.65 4.54
N GLY A 159 31.08 -22.91 4.15
CA GLY A 159 30.72 -23.78 3.03
C GLY A 159 31.16 -23.25 1.66
N GLN A 160 31.46 -21.96 1.54
CA GLN A 160 31.96 -21.34 0.30
C GLN A 160 33.43 -21.64 -0.01
N ARG A 161 34.16 -22.38 0.82
CA ARG A 161 35.54 -22.75 0.47
C ARG A 161 35.51 -23.69 -0.74
N PRO A 162 36.01 -23.29 -1.92
CA PRO A 162 36.19 -24.25 -3.00
C PRO A 162 37.08 -25.36 -2.45
N TYR A 163 36.57 -26.59 -2.52
CA TYR A 163 37.37 -27.76 -2.17
C TYR A 163 38.64 -27.68 -3.02
N PRO A 164 39.85 -27.62 -2.45
CA PRO A 164 41.04 -27.73 -3.27
C PRO A 164 41.00 -29.11 -3.88
N VAL A 165 40.78 -29.18 -5.19
CA VAL A 165 40.87 -30.43 -5.94
C VAL A 165 42.30 -30.92 -5.72
N LEU A 166 42.45 -31.98 -4.93
CA LEU A 166 43.72 -32.64 -4.74
C LEU A 166 44.10 -33.18 -6.12
N GLY A 167 45.04 -32.49 -6.80
CA GLY A 167 45.56 -32.93 -8.08
C GLY A 167 46.23 -34.28 -7.90
N THR A 168 45.58 -35.35 -8.34
CA THR A 168 46.21 -36.65 -8.47
C THR A 168 47.06 -36.60 -9.72
N CYS A 169 48.38 -36.43 -9.56
CA CYS A 169 49.34 -36.74 -10.59
C CYS A 169 49.44 -38.27 -10.74
N SER A 170 49.08 -38.80 -11.90
CA SER A 170 49.68 -39.99 -12.52
C SER A 170 49.23 -40.07 -13.98
#